data_AF-K0SUJ1-F1
#
_entry.id   AF-K0SUJ1-F1
#
_cell.length_a   1.000
_cell.length_b   1.000
_cell.length_c   1.000
_cell.angle_alpha   90.00
_cell.angle_beta   90.00
_cell.angle_gamma   90.00
#
_symmetry.space_group_name_H-M   'P 1'
#
loop_
_entity.id
_entity.type
_entity.pdbx_description
1 polymer ?
#
loop_
_entity_poly.entity_id
_entity_poly.type
_entity_poly.pdbx_seq_one_letter_code
_entity_poly.pdbx_strand_id
1 'polypeptide(L)'
;FMGANGDAGKTILFLRSILWDLGVPQTDATPPYEDNDACTTMANARKPTSRTRHMDIKYHVLCEWVDRDLLKLVRIDTCLNP
;
A
#
# COMPACT_ATOMS: atom_id res chain seq x y z
N PHE A 1 8.38 -8.79 5.15
CA PHE A 1 7.31 -7.86 5.57
C PHE A 1 6.93 -6.88 4.47
N MET A 2 7.75 -5.91 4.06
CA MET A 2 7.31 -4.90 3.07
C MET A 2 7.56 -5.23 1.60
N GLY A 3 8.20 -6.37 1.30
CA GLY A 3 8.46 -6.80 -0.07
C GLY A 3 7.17 -7.06 -0.86
N ALA A 4 6.26 -7.88 -0.30
CA ALA A 4 4.99 -8.23 -0.94
C ALA A 4 4.10 -7.00 -1.17
N ASN A 5 4.00 -6.09 -0.19
CA ASN A 5 3.25 -4.84 -0.33
C ASN A 5 3.83 -3.87 -1.35
N GLY A 6 5.16 -3.81 -1.47
CA GLY A 6 5.81 -3.01 -2.50
C GLY A 6 5.46 -3.49 -3.91
N ASP A 7 5.41 -4.80 -4.13
CA ASP A 7 5.10 -5.37 -5.44
C ASP A 7 3.59 -5.30 -5.75
N ALA A 8 2.73 -5.52 -4.74
CA ALA A 8 1.29 -5.30 -4.88
C ALA A 8 0.97 -3.83 -5.23
N GLY A 9 1.61 -2.85 -4.56
CA GLY A 9 1.44 -1.44 -4.86
C GLY A 9 1.86 -1.06 -6.28
N LYS A 10 2.99 -1.59 -6.78
CA LYS A 10 3.41 -1.38 -8.18
C LYS A 10 2.40 -1.94 -9.17
N THR A 11 1.91 -3.17 -8.93
CA THR A 11 0.91 -3.80 -9.80
C THR A 11 -0.38 -2.98 -9.83
N ILE A 12 -0.83 -2.49 -8.69
CA ILE A 12 -2.02 -1.63 -8.62
C ILE A 12 -1.80 -0.34 -9.42
N LEU A 13 -0.67 0.34 -9.25
CA LEU A 13 -0.38 1.57 -10.01
C LEU A 13 -0.32 1.32 -11.52
N PHE A 14 0.27 0.20 -11.94
CA PHE A 14 0.31 -0.20 -13.35
C PHE A 14 -1.09 -0.51 -13.91
N LEU A 15 -1.93 -1.22 -13.16
CA LEU A 15 -3.32 -1.45 -13.58
C LEU A 15 -4.11 -0.14 -13.65
N ARG A 16 -3.90 0.78 -12.69
CA ARG A 16 -4.52 2.11 -12.72
C ARG A 16 -4.10 2.92 -13.94
N SER A 17 -2.83 2.83 -14.39
CA SER A 17 -2.40 3.50 -15.62
C SER A 17 -3.05 2.91 -16.86
N ILE A 18 -3.17 1.58 -16.94
CA ILE A 18 -3.90 0.94 -18.05
C ILE A 18 -5.37 1.38 -18.06
N LEU A 19 -6.04 1.37 -16.90
CA LEU A 19 -7.44 1.78 -16.79
C LEU A 19 -7.63 3.25 -17.16
N TRP A 20 -6.66 4.11 -16.82
CA TRP A 20 -6.65 5.50 -17.27
C TRP A 20 -6.62 5.62 -18.79
N ASP A 21 -5.72 4.89 -19.45
CA ASP A 21 -5.59 4.90 -20.92
C ASP A 21 -6.84 4.34 -21.62
N LEU A 22 -7.57 3.44 -20.95
CA LEU A 22 -8.86 2.92 -21.42
C LEU A 22 -10.07 3.83 -21.12
N GLY A 23 -9.86 4.98 -20.47
CA GLY A 23 -10.93 5.93 -20.14
C GLY A 23 -11.75 5.54 -18.90
N VAL A 24 -11.21 4.69 -18.03
CA VAL A 24 -11.85 4.24 -16.77
C VAL A 24 -11.02 4.73 -15.56
N PRO A 25 -10.99 6.04 -15.27
CA PRO A 25 -10.19 6.58 -14.18
C PRO A 25 -10.69 6.05 -12.84
N GLN A 26 -9.75 5.58 -12.01
CA GLN A 26 -10.06 5.17 -10.64
C GLN A 26 -10.05 6.41 -9.74
N THR A 27 -11.22 6.88 -9.33
CA THR A 27 -11.36 8.09 -8.50
C THR A 27 -10.89 7.89 -7.06
N ASP A 28 -11.05 6.67 -6.54
CA ASP A 28 -10.76 6.34 -5.16
C ASP A 28 -9.47 5.50 -5.05
N ALA A 29 -8.85 5.53 -3.88
CA ALA A 29 -7.72 4.67 -3.55
C ALA A 29 -8.10 3.19 -3.67
N THR A 30 -7.23 2.41 -4.32
CA THR A 30 -7.44 0.96 -4.41
C THR A 30 -6.98 0.29 -3.11
N PRO A 31 -7.79 -0.60 -2.50
CA PRO A 31 -7.43 -1.23 -1.23
C PRO A 31 -6.64 -2.55 -1.42
N PRO A 32 -5.31 -2.59 -1.18
CA PRO A 32 -4.61 -3.83 -0.92
C PRO A 32 -4.94 -4.36 0.49
N TYR A 33 -5.17 -5.67 0.58
CA TYR A 33 -5.41 -6.36 1.84
C TYR A 33 -4.10 -6.95 2.39
N GLU A 34 -3.83 -6.70 3.66
CA GLU A 34 -2.65 -7.19 4.37
C GLU A 34 -3.10 -7.79 5.70
N ASP A 35 -2.56 -8.94 6.08
CA ASP A 35 -2.89 -9.63 7.34
C ASP A 35 -1.93 -9.30 8.50
N ASN A 36 -0.89 -8.51 8.23
CA ASN A 36 0.05 -8.01 9.20
C ASN A 36 -0.36 -6.64 9.77
N ASP A 37 -0.88 -6.65 10.99
CA ASP A 37 -1.31 -5.44 11.71
C ASP A 37 -0.21 -4.39 11.84
N ALA A 38 1.04 -4.81 12.06
CA ALA A 38 2.15 -3.88 12.17
C ALA A 38 2.40 -3.20 10.82
N CYS A 39 2.32 -3.94 9.71
CA CYS A 39 2.51 -3.37 8.38
C CYS A 39 1.41 -2.36 8.03
N THR A 40 0.14 -2.73 8.25
CA THR A 40 -1.01 -1.85 8.02
C THR A 40 -0.94 -0.60 8.91
N THR A 41 -0.64 -0.77 10.20
CA THR A 41 -0.54 0.35 11.14
C THR A 41 0.60 1.28 10.76
N MET A 42 1.78 0.76 10.43
CA MET A 42 2.94 1.60 10.11
C MET A 42 2.78 2.37 8.80
N ALA A 43 2.13 1.78 7.79
CA ALA A 43 1.86 2.47 6.53
C ALA A 43 0.76 3.54 6.69
N ASN A 44 -0.30 3.23 7.44
CA ASN A 44 -1.41 4.17 7.67
C ASN A 44 -1.10 5.23 8.75
N ALA A 45 -0.18 4.98 9.67
CA ALA A 45 0.17 5.92 10.75
C ALA A 45 0.97 7.14 10.25
N ARG A 46 1.54 7.08 9.04
CA ARG A 46 2.18 8.23 8.36
C ARG A 46 3.26 8.92 9.19
N LYS A 47 3.90 8.19 10.11
CA LYS A 47 4.91 8.73 11.04
C LYS A 47 6.09 7.77 11.14
N PRO A 48 7.19 8.06 10.41
CA PRO A 48 8.46 7.39 10.67
C PRO A 48 8.85 7.67 12.12
N THR A 49 8.98 6.63 12.95
CA THR A 49 9.51 6.78 14.31
C THR A 49 11.02 6.61 14.28
N SER A 50 11.73 7.09 15.30
CA SER A 50 13.18 6.89 15.43
C SER A 50 13.59 5.40 15.35
N ARG A 51 12.72 4.49 15.81
CA ARG A 51 12.89 3.03 15.73
C ARG A 51 12.68 2.44 14.33
N THR A 52 12.06 3.17 13.39
CA THR A 52 11.77 2.69 12.03
C THR A 52 12.64 3.33 10.96
N ARG A 53 13.67 4.11 11.34
CA ARG A 53 14.60 4.78 10.41
C ARG A 53 15.36 3.82 9.48
N HIS A 54 15.56 2.57 9.92
CA HIS A 54 16.22 1.54 9.11
C HIS A 54 15.27 0.81 8.14
N MET A 55 13.99 1.20 8.08
CA MET A 55 13.07 0.63 7.11
C MET A 55 13.49 1.05 5.69
N ASP A 56 13.43 0.07 4.81
CA ASP A 56 13.84 0.14 3.40
C ASP A 56 13.08 1.23 2.63
N ILE A 57 13.63 1.70 1.50
CA ILE A 57 13.04 2.68 0.57
C ILE A 57 11.59 2.30 0.20
N LYS A 58 11.32 0.99 0.12
CA LYS A 58 9.98 0.44 -0.13
C LYS A 58 8.93 0.91 0.88
N TYR A 59 9.30 1.12 2.15
CA TYR A 59 8.42 1.69 3.17
C TYR A 59 7.99 3.11 2.80
N HIS A 60 8.98 3.95 2.48
CA HIS A 60 8.74 5.35 2.18
C HIS A 60 7.89 5.53 0.93
N VAL A 61 8.14 4.74 -0.11
CA VAL A 61 7.35 4.73 -1.34
C VAL A 61 5.90 4.29 -1.07
N LEU A 62 5.69 3.27 -0.24
CA LEU A 62 4.35 2.83 0.13
C LEU A 62 3.58 3.90 0.91
N CYS A 63 4.24 4.57 1.86
CA CYS A 63 3.65 5.71 2.57
C CYS A 63 3.31 6.85 1.61
N GLU A 64 4.18 7.18 0.65
CA GLU A 64 3.91 8.21 -0.37
C GLU A 64 2.66 7.86 -1.20
N TRP A 65 2.50 6.60 -1.60
CA TRP A 65 1.32 6.17 -2.37
C TRP A 65 0.03 6.24 -1.56
N VAL A 66 0.10 5.98 -0.25
CA VAL A 66 -1.03 6.17 0.67
C VAL A 66 -1.31 7.67 0.87
N ASP A 67 -0.28 8.50 0.96
CA ASP A 67 -0.41 9.96 1.12
C ASP A 67 -1.02 10.62 -0.12
N ARG A 68 -0.75 10.06 -1.30
CA ARG A 68 -1.33 10.50 -2.59
C ARG A 68 -2.70 9.90 -2.89
N ASP A 69 -3.28 9.15 -1.94
CA ASP A 69 -4.57 8.47 -2.07
C ASP A 69 -4.64 7.51 -3.28
N LEU A 70 -3.50 6.93 -3.66
CA LEU A 70 -3.43 5.92 -4.72
C LEU A 70 -3.73 4.53 -4.17
N LEU A 71 -3.39 4.30 -2.90
CA LEU A 71 -3.51 3.04 -2.19
C LEU A 71 -4.06 3.25 -0.78
N LYS A 72 -4.82 2.28 -0.28
CA LYS A 72 -5.27 2.24 1.11
C LYS A 72 -5.11 0.85 1.69
N LEU A 73 -4.11 0.65 2.56
CA LEU A 73 -3.88 -0.66 3.17
C LEU A 73 -5.02 -0.99 4.13
N VAL A 74 -5.71 -2.09 3.86
CA VAL A 74 -6.82 -2.62 4.65
C VAL A 74 -6.35 -3.88 5.36
N ARG A 75 -6.62 -3.95 6.67
CA ARG A 75 -6.34 -5.16 7.44
C ARG A 75 -7.37 -6.24 7.11
N ILE A 76 -6.91 -7.44 6.77
CA ILE A 76 -7.74 -8.65 6.64
C ILE A 76 -7.32 -9.70 7.67
N ASP A 77 -8.28 -10.42 8.25
CA ASP A 77 -7.97 -11.51 9.17
C ASP A 77 -7.15 -12.61 8.50
N THR A 78 -6.15 -13.14 9.21
CA THR A 78 -5.32 -14.25 8.73
C THR A 78 -6.18 -15.48 8.42
N CYS A 79 -7.30 -15.70 9.12
CA CYS A 79 -8.22 -16.80 8.81
C CYS A 79 -8.99 -16.60 7.48
N LEU A 80 -8.98 -15.39 6.91
CA LEU A 80 -9.61 -15.03 5.64
C LEU A 80 -8.57 -14.83 4.52
N ASN A 81 -7.28 -14.99 4.81
CA ASN A 81 -6.20 -14.93 3.83
C ASN A 81 -5.94 -16.35 3.29
N PRO A 82 -6.39 -16.69 2.07
CA PRO A 82 -6.39 -18.06 1.54
C PRO A 82 -5.00 -18.64 1.24
#